data_AF-A0A9W8LQP4-F1
#
_entry.id   AF-A0A9W8LQP4-F1
#
_cell.length_a   1.000
_cell.length_b   1.000
_cell.length_c   1.000
_cell.angle_alpha   90.00
_cell.angle_beta   90.00
_cell.angle_gamma   90.00
#
_symmetry.space_group_name_H-M   'P 1'
#
loop_
_entity.id
_entity.type
_entity.pdbx_description
1 polymer ?
#
loop_
_entity_poly.entity_id
_entity_poly.type
_entity_poly.pdbx_seq_one_letter_code
_entity_poly.pdbx_strand_id
1 'polypeptide(L)'
;MHPIMRCRTKFGQENVIASDIKKPTIEQRSTGPFVYADVLNYRALEQIVVDYGIDWVVHFSAILSAAGERNPALGLNVNINGFQNVLELAKAHRLRLLSPSTMGAFGPTTPKDETPDLTIMRPNTIYGISKIHMELLGEYYCEKYGVDFRSLRYPGIISADSPPGGGTTDYAVDIFHAALK
;
A
#
# COMPACT_ATOMS: atom_id res chain seq x y z
N MET A 1 -5.72 -4.19 -18.33
CA MET A 1 -4.49 -5.00 -18.13
C MET A 1 -3.99 -4.77 -16.70
N HIS A 2 -3.96 -5.85 -15.89
CA HIS A 2 -3.60 -5.81 -14.47
C HIS A 2 -2.24 -5.10 -14.21
N PRO A 3 -2.11 -4.23 -13.18
CA PRO A 3 -0.91 -3.42 -12.93
C PRO A 3 0.40 -4.23 -12.83
N ILE A 4 0.37 -5.38 -12.14
CA ILE A 4 1.51 -6.30 -12.01
C ILE A 4 2.02 -6.76 -13.38
N MET A 5 1.13 -7.10 -14.31
CA MET A 5 1.53 -7.52 -15.66
C MET A 5 2.23 -6.38 -16.39
N ARG A 6 1.74 -5.14 -16.25
CA ARG A 6 2.37 -3.97 -16.85
C ARG A 6 3.78 -3.74 -16.31
N CYS A 7 3.98 -3.93 -15.01
CA CYS A 7 5.31 -3.89 -14.41
C CYS A 7 6.20 -5.01 -14.98
N ARG A 8 5.70 -6.25 -15.08
CA ARG A 8 6.44 -7.38 -15.65
C ARG A 8 6.82 -7.19 -17.12
N THR A 9 5.94 -6.60 -17.93
CA THR A 9 6.27 -6.23 -19.32
C THR A 9 7.41 -5.22 -19.37
N LYS A 10 7.46 -4.26 -18.44
CA LYS A 10 8.44 -3.18 -18.43
C LYS A 10 9.78 -3.60 -17.81
N PHE A 11 9.75 -4.39 -16.74
CA PHE A 11 10.92 -4.69 -15.92
C PHE A 11 11.40 -6.14 -16.03
N GLY A 12 10.66 -7.01 -16.73
CA GLY A 12 10.92 -8.44 -16.83
C GLY A 12 10.02 -9.25 -15.89
N GLN A 13 9.59 -10.43 -16.33
CA GLN A 13 8.64 -11.28 -15.58
C GLN A 13 9.25 -11.75 -14.24
N GLU A 14 10.50 -12.21 -14.27
CA GLU A 14 11.22 -12.72 -13.10
C GLU A 14 11.72 -11.61 -12.15
N ASN A 15 11.77 -10.37 -12.62
CA ASN A 15 12.23 -9.21 -11.82
C ASN A 15 11.09 -8.59 -10.98
N VAL A 16 9.86 -9.07 -11.11
CA VAL A 16 8.70 -8.55 -10.37
C VAL A 16 8.01 -9.69 -9.63
N ILE A 17 8.36 -9.81 -8.36
CA ILE A 17 7.77 -10.77 -7.44
C ILE A 17 6.47 -10.19 -6.87
N ALA A 18 5.34 -10.81 -7.20
CA ALA A 18 4.07 -10.45 -6.62
C ALA A 18 3.87 -11.18 -5.29
N SER A 19 3.21 -10.54 -4.32
CA SER A 19 2.86 -11.20 -3.07
C SER A 19 1.57 -10.68 -2.46
N ASP A 20 0.86 -11.56 -1.76
CA ASP A 20 -0.34 -11.26 -0.98
C ASP A 20 -0.60 -12.41 0.03
N ILE A 21 -1.51 -12.19 0.97
CA ILE A 21 -2.06 -13.26 1.82
C ILE A 21 -3.18 -14.05 1.12
N LYS A 22 -3.71 -13.52 0.01
CA LYS A 22 -4.70 -14.20 -0.84
C LYS A 22 -4.01 -15.02 -1.92
N LYS A 23 -4.69 -16.08 -2.36
CA LYS A 23 -4.22 -16.88 -3.50
C LYS A 23 -4.24 -16.04 -4.79
N PRO A 24 -3.23 -16.17 -5.66
CA PRO A 24 -3.20 -15.46 -6.93
C PRO A 24 -4.32 -15.95 -7.84
N THR A 25 -4.79 -15.07 -8.72
CA THR A 25 -5.61 -15.48 -9.87
C THR A 25 -4.78 -16.33 -10.83
N ILE A 26 -5.44 -17.08 -11.73
CA ILE A 26 -4.77 -17.87 -12.76
C ILE A 26 -3.84 -16.99 -13.61
N GLU A 27 -4.30 -15.78 -13.96
CA GLU A 27 -3.55 -14.80 -14.73
C GLU A 27 -2.33 -14.25 -13.98
N GLN A 28 -2.45 -13.97 -12.68
CA GLN A 28 -1.32 -13.50 -11.87
C GLN A 28 -0.23 -14.58 -11.74
N ARG A 29 -0.66 -15.85 -11.63
CA ARG A 29 0.25 -17.00 -11.54
C ARG A 29 0.89 -17.36 -12.87
N SER A 30 0.19 -17.20 -14.00
CA SER A 30 0.71 -17.54 -15.32
C SER A 30 1.71 -16.52 -15.87
N THR A 31 1.77 -15.32 -15.27
CA THR A 31 2.57 -14.21 -15.80
C THR A 31 3.89 -13.98 -15.06
N GLY A 32 4.20 -14.75 -14.02
CA GLY A 32 5.46 -14.65 -13.27
C GLY A 32 5.35 -15.06 -11.79
N PRO A 33 6.43 -14.92 -11.01
CA PRO A 33 6.54 -15.43 -9.64
C PRO A 33 5.56 -14.77 -8.67
N PHE A 34 4.88 -15.59 -7.87
CA PHE A 34 3.98 -15.14 -6.81
C PHE A 34 4.31 -15.86 -5.51
N VAL A 35 4.41 -15.11 -4.41
CA VAL A 35 4.76 -15.64 -3.09
C VAL A 35 3.70 -15.24 -2.07
N TYR A 36 3.32 -16.17 -1.20
CA TYR A 36 2.48 -15.82 -0.05
C TYR A 36 3.29 -14.97 0.93
N ALA A 37 2.79 -13.80 1.30
CA ALA A 37 3.46 -12.92 2.25
C ALA A 37 2.46 -12.24 3.17
N ASP A 38 2.59 -12.46 4.48
CA ASP A 38 1.91 -11.70 5.51
C ASP A 38 2.86 -10.61 6.03
N VAL A 39 2.44 -9.35 5.92
CA VAL A 39 3.23 -8.20 6.37
C VAL A 39 3.47 -8.17 7.88
N LEU A 40 2.70 -8.94 8.65
CA LEU A 40 2.90 -9.10 10.09
C LEU A 40 3.99 -10.12 10.42
N ASN A 41 4.45 -10.92 9.45
CA ASN A 41 5.50 -11.91 9.66
C ASN A 41 6.84 -11.43 9.10
N TYR A 42 7.57 -10.66 9.91
CA TYR A 42 8.89 -10.12 9.54
C TYR A 42 9.84 -11.19 8.99
N ARG A 43 9.95 -12.36 9.64
CA ARG A 43 10.88 -13.41 9.22
C ARG A 43 10.56 -13.97 7.85
N ALA A 44 9.27 -14.16 7.55
CA ALA A 44 8.85 -14.62 6.23
C ALA A 44 9.15 -13.57 5.16
N LEU A 45 8.91 -12.29 5.46
CA LEU A 45 9.25 -11.19 4.54
C LEU A 45 10.77 -11.10 4.31
N GLU A 46 11.58 -11.23 5.36
CA GLU A 46 13.03 -11.24 5.27
C GLU A 46 13.54 -12.37 4.37
N GLN A 47 12.99 -13.57 4.54
CA GLN A 47 13.33 -14.71 3.70
C GLN A 47 13.06 -14.42 2.21
N ILE A 48 11.93 -13.78 1.89
CA ILE A 48 11.60 -13.39 0.52
C ILE A 48 12.62 -12.38 -0.02
N VAL A 49 13.00 -11.39 0.78
CA VAL A 49 13.99 -10.38 0.38
C VAL A 49 15.32 -11.05 0.02
N VAL A 50 15.79 -11.98 0.85
CA VAL A 50 17.06 -12.68 0.65
C VAL A 50 17.00 -13.65 -0.53
N ASP A 51 15.97 -14.50 -0.60
CA ASP A 51 15.87 -15.55 -1.63
C ASP A 51 15.74 -15.00 -3.04
N TYR A 52 15.04 -13.87 -3.19
CA TYR A 52 14.79 -13.24 -4.49
C TYR A 52 15.73 -12.05 -4.77
N GLY A 53 16.64 -11.71 -3.85
CA GLY A 53 17.55 -10.58 -4.02
C GLY A 53 16.83 -9.25 -4.23
N ILE A 54 15.77 -8.99 -3.45
CA ILE A 54 14.91 -7.82 -3.61
C ILE A 54 15.68 -6.53 -3.32
N ASP A 55 15.53 -5.52 -4.17
CA ASP A 55 16.13 -4.19 -4.03
C ASP A 55 15.10 -3.04 -4.01
N TRP A 56 13.87 -3.28 -4.48
CA TRP A 56 12.72 -2.39 -4.34
C TRP A 56 11.54 -3.10 -3.70
N VAL A 57 10.87 -2.42 -2.77
CA VAL A 57 9.59 -2.84 -2.21
C VAL A 57 8.54 -1.78 -2.52
N VAL A 58 7.44 -2.21 -3.15
CA VAL A 58 6.23 -1.39 -3.31
C VAL A 58 5.16 -1.92 -2.36
N HIS A 59 4.99 -1.26 -1.23
CA HIS A 59 4.17 -1.74 -0.12
C HIS A 59 2.70 -1.30 -0.26
N PHE A 60 1.87 -2.15 -0.86
CA PHE A 60 0.44 -1.92 -1.05
C PHE A 60 -0.48 -2.52 0.02
N SER A 61 0.05 -3.41 0.89
CA SER A 61 -0.77 -4.08 1.92
C SER A 61 -1.33 -3.08 2.92
N ALA A 62 -2.65 -3.00 3.02
CA ALA A 62 -3.35 -2.18 4.00
C ALA A 62 -4.82 -2.61 4.15
N ILE A 63 -5.40 -2.30 5.30
CA ILE A 63 -6.85 -2.29 5.52
C ILE A 63 -7.34 -0.85 5.26
N LEU A 64 -8.23 -0.70 4.27
CA LEU A 64 -8.77 0.60 3.83
C LEU A 64 -9.82 1.18 4.79
N SER A 65 -10.22 2.44 4.59
CA SER A 65 -11.06 3.23 5.51
C SER A 65 -12.30 2.49 6.00
N ALA A 66 -13.21 2.06 5.13
CA ALA A 66 -14.47 1.47 5.59
C ALA A 66 -14.26 0.12 6.28
N ALA A 67 -13.26 -0.67 5.87
CA ALA A 67 -12.91 -1.93 6.51
C ALA A 67 -12.22 -1.72 7.87
N GLY A 68 -11.38 -0.69 7.97
CA GLY A 68 -10.67 -0.31 9.19
C GLY A 68 -11.63 0.17 10.28
N GLU A 69 -12.67 0.93 9.93
CA GLU A 69 -13.69 1.33 10.91
C GLU A 69 -14.52 0.15 11.44
N ARG A 70 -14.73 -0.89 10.62
CA ARG A 70 -15.39 -2.13 11.07
C ARG A 70 -14.53 -2.96 12.02
N ASN A 71 -13.20 -2.90 11.87
CA ASN A 71 -12.26 -3.59 12.76
C ASN A 71 -10.99 -2.74 13.00
N PRO A 72 -11.07 -1.75 13.92
CA PRO A 72 -9.98 -0.82 14.19
C PRO A 72 -8.69 -1.52 14.63
N ALA A 73 -8.79 -2.53 15.48
CA ALA A 73 -7.63 -3.26 16.00
C ALA A 73 -6.86 -3.96 14.86
N LEU A 74 -7.57 -4.62 13.95
CA LEU A 74 -6.95 -5.23 12.77
C LEU A 74 -6.35 -4.17 11.85
N GLY A 75 -7.09 -3.07 11.59
CA GLY A 75 -6.61 -1.98 10.75
C GLY A 75 -5.32 -1.35 11.27
N LEU A 76 -5.24 -1.07 12.56
CA LEU A 76 -4.02 -0.58 13.20
C LEU A 76 -2.90 -1.61 13.14
N ASN A 77 -3.16 -2.87 13.47
CA ASN A 77 -2.13 -3.91 13.47
C ASN A 77 -1.50 -4.07 12.07
N VAL A 78 -2.32 -4.23 11.03
CA VAL A 78 -1.83 -4.40 9.65
C VAL A 78 -1.14 -3.13 9.16
N ASN A 79 -1.77 -1.97 9.32
CA ASN A 79 -1.26 -0.75 8.68
C ASN A 79 -0.07 -0.13 9.42
N ILE A 80 0.00 -0.27 10.76
CA ILE A 80 1.10 0.26 11.56
C ILE A 80 2.20 -0.78 11.73
N ASN A 81 1.90 -1.93 12.35
CA ASN A 81 2.93 -2.94 12.63
C ASN A 81 3.41 -3.61 11.35
N GLY A 82 2.52 -3.86 10.39
CA GLY A 82 2.90 -4.38 9.08
C GLY A 82 3.82 -3.41 8.31
N PHE A 83 3.55 -2.10 8.35
CA PHE A 83 4.45 -1.11 7.75
C PHE A 83 5.79 -1.04 8.48
N GLN A 84 5.80 -1.06 9.82
CA GLN A 84 7.02 -1.08 10.63
C GLN A 84 7.93 -2.25 10.27
N ASN A 85 7.36 -3.45 10.06
CA ASN A 85 8.13 -4.61 9.59
C ASN A 85 8.81 -4.34 8.25
N VAL A 86 8.08 -3.77 7.27
CA VAL A 86 8.63 -3.45 5.96
C VAL A 86 9.70 -2.35 6.04
N LEU A 87 9.52 -1.38 6.92
CA LEU A 87 10.48 -0.29 7.11
C LEU A 87 11.78 -0.78 7.78
N GLU A 88 11.67 -1.68 8.75
CA GLU A 88 12.84 -2.35 9.34
C GLU A 88 13.57 -3.24 8.32
N LEU A 89 12.85 -3.95 7.46
CA LEU A 89 13.46 -4.69 6.34
C LEU A 89 14.20 -3.76 5.39
N ALA A 90 13.59 -2.63 5.03
CA ALA A 90 14.23 -1.65 4.16
C ALA A 90 15.52 -1.10 4.77
N LYS A 91 15.53 -0.86 6.08
CA LYS A 91 16.74 -0.47 6.82
C LYS A 91 17.80 -1.57 6.82
N ALA A 92 17.43 -2.80 7.18
CA ALA A 92 18.36 -3.91 7.33
C ALA A 92 19.03 -4.33 6.01
N HIS A 93 18.25 -4.32 4.92
CA HIS A 93 18.67 -4.83 3.60
C HIS A 93 18.91 -3.72 2.57
N ARG A 94 18.89 -2.43 2.99
CA ARG A 94 19.11 -1.25 2.13
C ARG A 94 18.16 -1.18 0.93
N LEU A 95 16.89 -1.49 1.17
CA LEU A 95 15.86 -1.53 0.14
C LEU A 95 15.36 -0.10 -0.18
N ARG A 96 14.93 0.10 -1.43
CA ARG A 96 14.13 1.26 -1.82
C ARG A 96 12.67 0.97 -1.53
N LEU A 97 12.01 1.80 -0.74
CA LEU A 97 10.64 1.58 -0.29
C LEU A 97 9.70 2.66 -0.82
N LEU A 98 8.74 2.24 -1.64
CA LEU A 98 7.58 3.06 -2.00
C LEU A 98 6.37 2.56 -1.23
N SER A 99 5.75 3.41 -0.42
CA SER A 99 4.44 3.11 0.16
C SER A 99 3.44 4.23 -0.12
N PRO A 100 2.30 3.94 -0.76
CA PRO A 100 1.32 4.96 -1.07
C PRO A 100 0.57 5.39 0.18
N SER A 101 0.43 6.71 0.31
CA SER A 101 -0.51 7.34 1.21
C SER A 101 -1.82 7.62 0.47
N THR A 102 -2.67 8.50 1.00
CA THR A 102 -4.03 8.71 0.55
C THR A 102 -4.51 10.11 0.91
N MET A 103 -5.46 10.65 0.15
CA MET A 103 -6.24 11.82 0.59
C MET A 103 -6.97 11.58 1.93
N GLY A 104 -7.18 10.32 2.33
CA GLY A 104 -7.71 9.98 3.66
C GLY A 104 -6.79 10.34 4.84
N ALA A 105 -5.55 10.76 4.58
CA ALA A 105 -4.67 11.34 5.59
C ALA A 105 -5.11 12.76 5.98
N PHE A 106 -5.90 13.43 5.15
CA PHE A 106 -6.50 14.72 5.48
C PHE A 106 -7.71 14.56 6.42
N GLY A 107 -8.13 15.67 7.03
CA GLY A 107 -9.26 15.67 7.95
C GLY A 107 -10.13 16.93 7.86
N PRO A 108 -11.13 17.06 8.75
CA PRO A 108 -12.10 18.15 8.67
C PRO A 108 -11.51 19.57 8.78
N THR A 109 -10.30 19.69 9.34
CA THR A 109 -9.57 20.95 9.55
C THR A 109 -8.58 21.26 8.44
N THR A 110 -8.43 20.36 7.45
CA THR A 110 -7.56 20.55 6.30
C THR A 110 -8.23 21.49 5.28
N PRO A 111 -7.49 22.45 4.68
CA PRO A 111 -8.00 23.24 3.55
C PRO A 111 -8.49 22.34 2.41
N LYS A 112 -9.67 22.65 1.86
CA LYS A 112 -10.35 21.79 0.87
C LYS A 112 -10.01 22.11 -0.58
N ASP A 113 -9.78 23.38 -0.87
CA ASP A 113 -9.45 23.85 -2.21
C ASP A 113 -7.94 23.92 -2.34
N GLU A 114 -7.40 23.29 -3.39
CA GLU A 114 -5.96 23.26 -3.69
C GLU A 114 -5.12 22.87 -2.45
N THR A 115 -5.53 21.80 -1.75
CA THR A 115 -4.88 21.34 -0.51
C THR A 115 -3.37 21.21 -0.70
N PRO A 116 -2.54 21.99 0.02
CA PRO A 116 -1.08 21.93 -0.11
C PRO A 116 -0.48 20.63 0.46
N ASP A 117 0.72 20.27 0.03
CA ASP A 117 1.44 19.10 0.55
C ASP A 117 1.77 19.22 2.05
N LEU A 118 2.24 20.40 2.49
CA LEU A 118 2.46 20.74 3.90
C LEU A 118 1.25 21.50 4.43
N THR A 119 0.42 20.83 5.21
CA THR A 119 -0.84 21.38 5.71
C THR A 119 -1.28 20.70 7.01
N ILE A 120 -2.39 21.18 7.59
CA ILE A 120 -3.01 20.55 8.76
C ILE A 120 -3.54 19.17 8.36
N MET A 121 -3.07 18.11 9.02
CA MET A 121 -3.53 16.75 8.79
C MET A 121 -4.07 16.15 10.09
N ARG A 122 -5.39 16.20 10.28
CA ARG A 122 -6.09 15.67 11.46
C ARG A 122 -7.24 14.73 11.04
N PRO A 123 -6.91 13.56 10.46
CA PRO A 123 -7.88 12.61 9.97
C PRO A 123 -8.71 12.06 11.13
N ASN A 124 -9.94 11.70 10.84
CA ASN A 124 -10.90 11.15 11.79
C ASN A 124 -11.22 9.67 11.51
N THR A 125 -10.32 8.96 10.83
CA THR A 125 -10.45 7.52 10.52
C THR A 125 -9.19 6.76 10.90
N ILE A 126 -9.33 5.48 11.25
CA ILE A 126 -8.22 4.58 11.55
C ILE A 126 -7.25 4.48 10.38
N TYR A 127 -7.79 4.37 9.16
CA TYR A 127 -6.96 4.32 7.96
C TYR A 127 -6.15 5.61 7.78
N GLY A 128 -6.79 6.79 7.89
CA GLY A 128 -6.11 8.07 7.78
C GLY A 128 -5.02 8.27 8.83
N ILE A 129 -5.31 7.93 10.10
CA ILE A 129 -4.34 7.97 11.20
C ILE A 129 -3.13 7.08 10.87
N SER A 130 -3.36 5.85 10.41
CA SER A 130 -2.28 4.93 10.06
C SER A 130 -1.42 5.42 8.89
N LYS A 131 -2.00 6.18 7.95
CA LYS A 131 -1.29 6.71 6.79
C LYS A 131 -0.44 7.94 7.09
N ILE A 132 -0.89 8.81 8.00
CA ILE A 132 0.01 9.85 8.55
C ILE A 132 1.16 9.22 9.33
N HIS A 133 0.88 8.21 10.15
CA HIS A 133 1.94 7.51 10.88
C HIS A 133 2.98 6.94 9.91
N MET A 134 2.55 6.32 8.81
CA MET A 134 3.41 5.81 7.76
C MET A 134 4.27 6.91 7.10
N GLU A 135 3.68 8.07 6.76
CA GLU A 135 4.41 9.21 6.19
C GLU A 135 5.51 9.70 7.13
N LEU A 136 5.13 10.05 8.37
CA LEU A 136 6.05 10.63 9.36
C LEU A 136 7.13 9.64 9.80
N LEU A 137 6.77 8.36 9.96
CA LEU A 137 7.74 7.33 10.32
C LEU A 137 8.72 7.06 9.17
N GLY A 138 8.23 7.03 7.94
CA GLY A 138 9.09 6.87 6.77
C GLY A 138 10.06 8.04 6.58
N GLU A 139 9.58 9.29 6.75
CA GLU A 139 10.43 10.49 6.79
C GLU A 139 11.51 10.38 7.88
N TYR A 140 11.11 10.01 9.09
CA TYR A 140 12.05 9.80 10.20
C TYR A 140 13.12 8.74 9.87
N TYR A 141 12.76 7.63 9.22
CA TYR A 141 13.73 6.60 8.83
C TYR A 141 14.65 7.04 7.70
N CYS A 142 14.16 7.88 6.80
CA CYS A 142 14.98 8.50 5.77
C CYS A 142 16.05 9.39 6.41
N GLU A 143 15.63 10.31 7.28
CA GLU A 143 16.54 11.26 7.94
C GLU A 143 17.51 10.58 8.92
N LYS A 144 17.00 9.62 9.71
CA LYS A 144 17.78 9.02 10.80
C LYS A 144 18.68 7.87 10.35
N TYR A 145 18.22 7.06 9.41
CA TYR A 145 18.87 5.80 9.03
C TYR A 145 19.24 5.72 7.54
N GLY A 146 18.89 6.72 6.73
CA GLY A 146 19.22 6.75 5.31
C GLY A 146 18.39 5.77 4.46
N VAL A 147 17.20 5.37 4.93
CA VAL A 147 16.28 4.54 4.13
C VAL A 147 15.75 5.37 2.95
N ASP A 148 15.83 4.86 1.71
CA ASP A 148 15.21 5.49 0.53
C ASP A 148 13.70 5.21 0.55
N PHE A 149 12.99 5.98 1.39
CA PHE A 149 11.54 5.93 1.53
C PHE A 149 10.88 7.01 0.66
N ARG A 150 9.82 6.63 -0.05
CA ARG A 150 9.02 7.52 -0.88
C ARG A 150 7.55 7.26 -0.68
N SER A 151 6.74 8.33 -0.72
CA SER A 151 5.29 8.23 -0.62
C SER A 151 4.61 9.25 -1.52
N LEU A 152 3.40 8.91 -1.96
CA LEU A 152 2.49 9.76 -2.72
C LEU A 152 1.09 9.58 -2.16
N ARG A 153 0.35 10.67 -1.95
CA ARG A 153 -1.04 10.63 -1.47
C ARG A 153 -1.98 10.41 -2.64
N TYR A 154 -2.51 9.20 -2.80
CA TYR A 154 -3.46 8.93 -3.89
C TYR A 154 -4.85 9.55 -3.64
N PRO A 155 -5.48 10.12 -4.69
CA PRO A 155 -6.90 10.45 -4.66
C PRO A 155 -7.75 9.17 -4.78
N GLY A 156 -9.06 9.32 -5.00
CA GLY A 156 -9.89 8.20 -5.44
C GLY A 156 -9.38 7.63 -6.77
N ILE A 157 -9.00 6.35 -6.78
CA ILE A 157 -8.55 5.66 -7.99
C ILE A 157 -9.75 4.93 -8.61
N ILE A 158 -10.00 5.17 -9.89
CA ILE A 158 -11.07 4.52 -10.65
C ILE A 158 -10.44 3.45 -11.54
N SER A 159 -10.97 2.23 -11.49
CA SER A 159 -10.53 1.09 -12.30
C SER A 159 -11.74 0.32 -12.83
N ALA A 160 -11.67 -0.10 -14.09
CA ALA A 160 -12.65 -1.02 -14.69
C ALA A 160 -12.29 -2.49 -14.46
N ASP A 161 -11.01 -2.78 -14.21
CA ASP A 161 -10.45 -4.13 -14.20
C ASP A 161 -10.47 -4.79 -12.81
N SER A 162 -10.81 -4.04 -11.76
CA SER A 162 -10.76 -4.55 -10.39
C SER A 162 -11.90 -3.99 -9.56
N PRO A 163 -12.62 -4.85 -8.82
CA PRO A 163 -13.68 -4.39 -7.96
C PRO A 163 -13.12 -3.50 -6.83
N PRO A 164 -13.94 -2.60 -6.29
CA PRO A 164 -13.54 -1.72 -5.21
C PRO A 164 -13.05 -2.47 -3.96
N GLY A 165 -12.05 -1.90 -3.28
CA GLY A 165 -11.36 -2.52 -2.15
C GLY A 165 -12.00 -2.28 -0.77
N GLY A 166 -13.12 -1.57 -0.70
CA GLY A 166 -13.74 -1.12 0.55
C GLY A 166 -13.28 0.27 0.98
N GLY A 167 -13.04 1.17 0.02
CA GLY A 167 -12.79 2.59 0.23
C GLY A 167 -14.07 3.44 0.14
N THR A 168 -13.96 4.71 0.52
CA THR A 168 -15.10 5.66 0.48
C THR A 168 -15.42 6.13 -0.94
N THR A 169 -14.47 6.01 -1.88
CA THR A 169 -14.61 6.44 -3.28
C THR A 169 -15.13 5.35 -4.22
N ASP A 170 -15.46 4.18 -3.68
CA ASP A 170 -15.85 2.99 -4.43
C ASP A 170 -17.12 3.21 -5.27
N TYR A 171 -17.98 4.16 -4.86
CA TYR A 171 -19.20 4.55 -5.58
C TYR A 171 -18.94 4.94 -7.05
N ALA A 172 -17.76 5.52 -7.35
CA ALA A 172 -17.39 5.95 -8.70
C ALA A 172 -17.10 4.79 -9.66
N VAL A 173 -16.80 3.60 -9.12
CA VAL A 173 -16.67 2.36 -9.89
C VAL A 173 -18.01 1.61 -9.92
N ASP A 174 -18.70 1.55 -8.77
CA ASP A 174 -19.97 0.82 -8.63
C ASP A 174 -21.06 1.32 -9.60
N ILE A 175 -21.10 2.63 -9.90
CA ILE A 175 -22.07 3.21 -10.84
C ILE A 175 -22.03 2.55 -12.23
N PHE A 176 -20.84 2.21 -12.73
CA PHE A 176 -20.69 1.59 -14.05
C PHE A 176 -21.14 0.13 -14.04
N HIS A 177 -20.85 -0.60 -12.97
CA HIS A 177 -21.33 -1.98 -12.83
C HIS A 177 -22.84 -2.06 -12.60
N ALA A 178 -23.43 -1.07 -11.92
CA ALA A 178 -24.86 -0.97 -11.72
C ALA A 178 -25.59 -0.59 -13.02
N ALA A 179 -25.03 0.29 -13.84
CA ALA A 179 -25.62 0.71 -15.11
C ALA A 179 -25.64 -0.38 -16.20
N LEU A 180 -24.83 -1.43 -16.05
CA LEU A 180 -24.79 -2.59 -16.96
C LEU A 180 -25.74 -3.72 -16.54
N LYS A 181 -26.49 -3.56 -15.44
CA LYS A 181 -27.55 -4.49 -15.00
C LYS A 181 -28.91 -3.99 -15.44
#